data_AF-A0A1V6FXQ0-F1
#
_entry.id   AF-A0A1V6FXQ0-F1
#
_cell.length_a   1.000
_cell.length_b   1.000
_cell.length_c   1.000
_cell.angle_alpha   90.00
_cell.angle_beta   90.00
_cell.angle_gamma   90.00
#
_symmetry.space_group_name_H-M   'P 1'
#
loop_
_entity.id
_entity.type
_entity.pdbx_description
1 polymer ?
#
loop_
_entity_poly.entity_id
_entity_poly.type
_entity_poly.pdbx_seq_one_letter_code
_entity_poly.pdbx_strand_id
1 'polypeptide(L)'
;MYICFINQTLKLREMANLFDKAKENGTSKTKVEKHEVIEMPQFSKQLEKLANIDAQMAELQATRDLIDSEIREAGKETMISLYEKKGSFPGTLKIVAGEKSFLFITSDKYLKVDKERYDELVEMFGPEVVEEKTKYFFNNAILEKYQEVISDMILKSKKIADADKAKLIESETTYTIKKGLINELATLGKKFKADVKKMVEEIRPIFNVKMTEK
;
A
#
# COMPACT_ATOMS: atom_id res chain seq x y z
N MET A 1 64.36 -38.09 -18.96
CA MET A 1 64.01 -36.67 -19.15
C MET A 1 62.57 -36.52 -18.66
N TYR A 2 62.33 -36.57 -17.34
CA TYR A 2 62.32 -35.47 -16.36
C TYR A 2 61.30 -34.35 -16.67
N ILE A 3 60.45 -34.07 -15.66
CA ILE A 3 59.61 -32.87 -15.41
C ILE A 3 58.26 -32.90 -16.17
N CYS A 4 57.04 -32.77 -15.60
CA CYS A 4 56.52 -32.11 -14.39
C CYS A 4 55.18 -32.80 -14.01
N PHE A 5 54.97 -33.41 -12.84
CA PHE A 5 54.48 -32.78 -11.60
C PHE A 5 53.44 -31.64 -11.76
N ILE A 6 52.20 -31.96 -11.34
CA ILE A 6 51.26 -31.17 -10.51
C ILE A 6 50.76 -29.81 -11.06
N ASN A 7 49.49 -29.71 -11.45
CA ASN A 7 48.38 -29.14 -10.65
C ASN A 7 47.11 -28.90 -11.50
N GLN A 8 45.99 -29.43 -11.00
CA GLN A 8 44.71 -28.74 -10.86
C GLN A 8 44.24 -27.80 -11.99
N THR A 9 43.31 -28.25 -12.84
CA THR A 9 42.07 -27.51 -13.15
C THR A 9 41.17 -28.25 -14.14
N LEU A 10 39.86 -28.17 -13.86
CA LEU A 10 38.73 -28.30 -14.80
C LEU A 10 38.28 -29.72 -15.18
N LYS A 11 37.82 -30.45 -14.15
CA LYS A 11 36.58 -31.24 -14.23
C LYS A 11 35.41 -30.26 -14.38
N LEU A 12 34.94 -30.00 -15.60
CA LEU A 12 33.58 -29.51 -15.87
C LEU A 12 33.05 -30.23 -17.11
N ARG A 13 32.59 -31.47 -16.90
CA ARG A 13 31.56 -32.06 -17.76
C ARG A 13 30.31 -31.23 -17.50
N GLU A 14 29.92 -30.41 -18.47
CA GLU A 14 28.56 -29.90 -18.59
C GLU A 14 27.60 -31.09 -18.59
N MET A 15 27.08 -31.43 -17.41
CA MET A 15 25.82 -32.16 -17.34
C MET A 15 24.74 -31.08 -17.40
N ALA A 16 24.10 -30.99 -18.56
CA ALA A 16 22.86 -30.25 -18.75
C ALA A 16 21.98 -30.44 -17.50
N ASN A 17 21.70 -29.34 -16.82
CA ASN A 17 21.06 -29.40 -15.52
C ASN A 17 19.66 -29.98 -15.70
N LEU A 18 19.26 -30.94 -14.85
CA LEU A 18 17.94 -31.57 -14.91
C LEU A 18 16.81 -30.53 -14.83
N PHE A 19 17.11 -29.36 -14.23
CA PHE A 19 16.25 -28.19 -14.15
C PHE A 19 16.05 -27.43 -15.48
N ASP A 20 17.00 -27.50 -16.42
CA ASP A 20 16.88 -26.87 -17.74
C ASP A 20 15.90 -27.65 -18.63
N LYS A 21 15.96 -29.00 -18.57
CA LYS A 21 14.96 -29.87 -19.22
C LYS A 21 13.56 -29.79 -18.59
N ALA A 22 13.47 -29.43 -17.31
CA ALA A 22 12.20 -29.20 -16.64
C ALA A 22 11.55 -27.86 -17.04
N LYS A 23 12.35 -26.84 -17.38
CA LYS A 23 11.86 -25.56 -17.91
C LYS A 23 11.30 -25.68 -19.33
N GLU A 24 11.92 -26.49 -20.18
CA GLU A 24 11.45 -26.71 -21.56
C GLU A 24 10.12 -27.48 -21.64
N ASN A 25 9.83 -28.35 -20.67
CA ASN A 25 8.57 -29.10 -20.58
C ASN A 25 7.45 -28.37 -19.82
N GLY A 26 7.71 -27.13 -19.38
CA GLY A 26 6.69 -26.24 -18.86
C GLY A 26 5.77 -25.78 -19.99
N THR A 27 4.75 -26.57 -20.31
CA THR A 27 3.64 -26.10 -21.14
C THR A 27 3.11 -24.80 -20.54
N SER A 28 3.39 -23.69 -21.24
CA SER A 28 2.74 -22.40 -21.02
C SER A 28 1.24 -22.67 -20.94
N LYS A 29 0.67 -22.57 -19.74
CA LYS A 29 -0.77 -22.63 -19.57
C LYS A 29 -1.30 -21.41 -20.29
N THR A 30 -1.81 -21.61 -21.51
CA THR A 30 -2.58 -20.60 -22.23
C THR A 30 -3.66 -20.12 -21.27
N LYS A 31 -3.62 -18.83 -20.95
CA LYS A 31 -4.47 -18.20 -19.94
C LYS A 31 -5.90 -18.24 -20.47
N VAL A 32 -6.67 -19.27 -20.11
CA VAL A 32 -8.08 -19.37 -20.48
C VAL A 32 -8.77 -18.12 -19.95
N GLU A 33 -9.39 -17.35 -20.84
CA GLU A 33 -10.14 -16.14 -20.50
C GLU A 33 -11.33 -16.55 -19.61
N LYS A 34 -11.31 -16.12 -18.35
CA LYS A 34 -12.28 -16.54 -17.32
C LYS A 34 -13.55 -15.67 -17.29
N HIS A 35 -13.71 -14.74 -18.24
CA HIS A 35 -14.76 -13.73 -18.22
C HIS A 35 -15.75 -13.93 -19.37
N GLU A 36 -17.00 -13.54 -19.14
CA GLU A 36 -17.99 -13.43 -20.20
C GLU A 36 -17.58 -12.29 -21.15
N VAL A 37 -17.48 -12.60 -22.44
CA VAL A 37 -17.12 -11.63 -23.48
C VAL A 37 -18.39 -11.03 -24.04
N ILE A 38 -18.56 -9.72 -23.84
CA ILE A 38 -19.67 -8.93 -24.38
C ILE A 38 -19.12 -7.98 -25.43
N GLU A 39 -19.60 -8.09 -26.67
CA GLU A 39 -19.18 -7.20 -27.75
C GLU A 39 -20.00 -5.91 -27.72
N MET A 40 -19.31 -4.77 -27.57
CA MET A 40 -19.91 -3.44 -27.64
C MET A 40 -19.12 -2.54 -28.62
N PRO A 41 -19.24 -2.77 -29.94
CA PRO A 41 -18.44 -2.08 -30.96
C PRO A 41 -18.57 -0.55 -30.93
N GLN A 42 -19.69 -0.02 -30.42
CA GLN A 42 -19.96 1.41 -30.30
C GLN A 42 -18.96 2.17 -29.41
N PHE A 43 -18.14 1.47 -28.63
CA PHE A 43 -17.11 2.07 -27.78
C PHE A 43 -15.69 2.01 -28.37
N SER A 44 -15.49 1.41 -29.55
CA SER A 44 -14.16 1.28 -30.17
C SER A 44 -13.45 2.64 -30.31
N LYS A 45 -14.12 3.65 -30.86
CA LYS A 45 -13.55 5.00 -31.01
C LYS A 45 -13.27 5.68 -29.67
N GLN A 46 -14.09 5.42 -28.65
CA GLN A 46 -13.94 5.97 -27.31
C GLN A 46 -12.75 5.33 -26.60
N LEU A 47 -12.55 4.02 -26.76
CA LEU A 47 -11.40 3.29 -26.21
C LEU A 47 -10.09 3.73 -26.87
N GLU A 48 -10.07 3.95 -28.18
CA GLU A 48 -8.90 4.51 -28.88
C GLU A 48 -8.55 5.91 -28.37
N LYS A 49 -9.56 6.79 -28.22
CA LYS A 49 -9.36 8.13 -27.65
C LYS A 49 -8.86 8.07 -26.21
N LEU A 50 -9.44 7.18 -25.40
CA LEU A 50 -9.05 7.01 -24.00
C LEU A 50 -7.60 6.52 -23.90
N ALA A 51 -7.21 5.53 -24.71
CA ALA A 51 -5.84 5.03 -24.76
C ALA A 51 -4.82 6.13 -25.11
N ASN A 52 -5.16 7.01 -26.07
CA ASN A 52 -4.31 8.13 -26.42
C ASN A 52 -4.17 9.15 -25.27
N ILE A 53 -5.29 9.49 -24.63
CA ILE A 53 -5.29 10.39 -23.47
C ILE A 53 -4.49 9.78 -22.31
N ASP A 54 -4.67 8.48 -22.02
CA ASP A 54 -3.94 7.78 -20.97
C ASP A 54 -2.43 7.76 -21.25
N ALA A 55 -2.02 7.58 -22.50
CA ALA A 55 -0.61 7.68 -22.89
C ALA A 55 -0.04 9.09 -22.68
N GLN A 56 -0.78 10.14 -23.09
CA GLN A 56 -0.38 11.53 -22.86
C GLN A 56 -0.34 11.86 -21.36
N MET A 57 -1.31 11.38 -20.58
CA MET A 57 -1.31 11.56 -19.12
C MET A 57 -0.11 10.87 -18.48
N ALA A 58 0.26 9.67 -18.92
CA ALA A 58 1.44 8.98 -18.39
C ALA A 58 2.73 9.78 -18.66
N GLU A 59 2.89 10.32 -19.88
CA GLU A 59 4.04 11.17 -20.23
C GLU A 59 4.04 12.48 -19.42
N LEU A 60 2.93 13.22 -19.42
CA LEU A 60 2.79 14.48 -18.68
C LEU A 60 2.95 14.28 -17.17
N GLN A 61 2.48 13.15 -16.63
CA GLN A 61 2.64 12.80 -15.23
C GLN A 61 4.12 12.58 -14.91
N ALA A 62 4.86 11.88 -15.77
CA ALA A 62 6.31 11.71 -15.59
C ALA A 62 7.06 13.05 -15.62
N THR A 63 6.75 13.94 -16.56
CA THR A 63 7.34 15.29 -16.60
C THR A 63 6.97 16.11 -15.36
N ARG A 64 5.71 16.04 -14.93
CA ARG A 64 5.21 16.74 -13.74
C ARG A 64 5.91 16.24 -12.47
N ASP A 65 6.12 14.94 -12.34
CA ASP A 65 6.78 14.34 -11.18
C ASP A 65 8.28 14.68 -11.14
N LEU A 66 8.94 14.81 -12.30
CA LEU A 66 10.31 15.31 -12.41
C LEU A 66 10.40 16.76 -11.88
N ILE A 67 9.54 17.66 -12.38
CA ILE A 67 9.51 19.06 -11.94
C ILE A 67 9.15 19.18 -10.44
N ASP A 68 8.19 18.38 -9.97
CA ASP A 68 7.81 18.35 -8.54
C ASP A 68 8.99 17.90 -7.66
N SER A 69 9.79 16.93 -8.11
CA SER A 69 11.00 16.50 -7.40
C SER A 69 12.03 17.62 -7.30
N GLU A 70 12.32 18.31 -8.41
CA GLU A 70 13.26 19.45 -8.43
C GLU A 70 12.83 20.57 -7.47
N ILE A 71 11.54 20.94 -7.48
CA ILE A 71 10.98 21.96 -6.59
C ILE A 71 11.09 21.53 -5.12
N ARG A 72 10.82 20.24 -4.82
CA ARG A 72 10.94 19.71 -3.46
C ARG A 72 12.39 19.68 -2.98
N GLU A 73 13.34 19.35 -3.84
CA GLU A 73 14.77 19.36 -3.50
C GLU A 73 15.25 20.78 -3.16
N ALA A 74 14.94 21.76 -4.00
CA ALA A 74 15.25 23.16 -3.71
C ALA A 74 14.58 23.66 -2.41
N GLY A 75 13.35 23.23 -2.16
CA GLY A 75 12.64 23.50 -0.89
C GLY A 75 13.34 22.89 0.33
N LYS A 76 13.82 21.65 0.23
CA LYS A 76 14.60 20.98 1.30
C LYS A 76 15.91 21.70 1.57
N GLU A 77 16.68 22.06 0.56
CA GLU A 77 17.95 22.79 0.74
C GLU A 77 17.75 24.15 1.42
N THR A 78 16.72 24.88 0.98
CA THR A 78 16.34 26.17 1.58
C THR A 78 15.92 25.99 3.04
N MET A 79 15.15 24.95 3.33
CA MET A 79 14.72 24.59 4.68
C MET A 79 15.90 24.29 5.60
N ILE A 80 16.85 23.45 5.15
CA ILE A 80 18.06 23.10 5.90
C ILE A 80 18.88 24.36 6.18
N SER A 81 19.12 25.18 5.16
CA SER A 81 19.86 26.44 5.28
C SER A 81 19.22 27.41 6.30
N LEU A 82 17.89 27.45 6.36
CA LEU A 82 17.17 28.27 7.35
C LEU A 82 17.24 27.69 8.75
N TYR A 83 17.18 26.36 8.87
CA TYR A 83 17.32 25.66 10.15
C TYR A 83 18.70 25.91 10.75
N GLU A 84 19.77 25.79 9.96
CA GLU A 84 21.15 26.07 10.37
C GLU A 84 21.32 27.53 10.83
N LYS A 85 20.70 28.48 10.13
CA LYS A 85 20.78 29.91 10.49
C LYS A 85 19.97 30.28 11.73
N LYS A 86 18.79 29.69 11.91
CA LYS A 86 17.86 30.03 13.00
C LYS A 86 18.07 29.17 14.25
N GLY A 87 18.70 28.00 14.12
CA GLY A 87 18.82 27.00 15.19
C GLY A 87 17.49 26.38 15.61
N SER A 88 16.41 26.56 14.84
CA SER A 88 15.06 26.13 15.17
C SER A 88 14.26 25.79 13.92
N PHE A 89 13.26 24.93 14.08
CA PHE A 89 12.38 24.50 12.99
C PHE A 89 11.62 25.69 12.38
N PRO A 90 11.88 26.05 11.11
CA PRO A 90 11.29 27.23 10.49
C PRO A 90 9.85 27.03 10.00
N GLY A 91 9.29 25.81 10.09
CA GLY A 91 7.92 25.51 9.70
C GLY A 91 7.68 25.55 8.18
N THR A 92 6.47 25.95 7.78
CA THR A 92 6.11 26.07 6.36
C THR A 92 6.78 27.30 5.74
N LEU A 93 7.48 27.10 4.63
CA LEU A 93 8.15 28.16 3.90
C LEU A 93 7.30 28.61 2.72
N LYS A 94 7.15 29.92 2.54
CA LYS A 94 6.64 30.48 1.28
C LYS A 94 7.83 30.86 0.40
N ILE A 95 8.00 30.15 -0.70
CA ILE A 95 9.08 30.40 -1.66
C ILE A 95 8.47 31.13 -2.86
N VAL A 96 9.00 32.32 -3.16
CA VAL A 96 8.52 33.19 -4.23
C VAL A 96 9.52 33.13 -5.39
N ALA A 97 9.02 32.79 -6.57
CA ALA A 97 9.77 32.70 -7.82
C ALA A 97 9.12 33.64 -8.86
N GLY A 98 9.56 34.90 -8.87
CA GLY A 98 8.94 35.96 -9.67
C GLY A 98 7.50 36.23 -9.23
N GLU A 99 6.55 36.17 -10.17
CA GLU A 99 5.11 36.37 -9.89
C GLU A 99 4.42 35.14 -9.28
N LYS A 100 5.10 33.98 -9.27
CA LYS A 100 4.55 32.73 -8.71
C LYS A 100 5.16 32.44 -7.35
N SER A 101 4.43 31.71 -6.53
CA SER A 101 4.95 31.23 -5.25
C SER A 101 4.38 29.86 -4.92
N PHE A 102 5.14 29.08 -4.16
CA PHE A 102 4.68 27.83 -3.59
C PHE A 102 4.94 27.78 -2.09
N LEU A 103 4.14 26.98 -1.39
CA LEU A 103 4.33 26.68 0.02
C LEU A 103 5.07 25.34 0.14
N PHE A 104 6.29 25.37 0.66
CA PHE A 104 7.01 24.19 1.06
C PHE A 104 6.60 23.83 2.49
N ILE A 105 5.65 22.90 2.59
CA ILE A 105 5.07 22.48 3.86
C ILE A 105 5.97 21.39 4.45
N THR A 106 6.58 21.69 5.59
CA THR A 106 7.29 20.70 6.41
C THR A 106 6.46 20.39 7.64
N SER A 107 6.45 19.12 8.05
CA SER A 107 5.73 18.66 9.23
C SER A 107 6.59 17.73 10.05
N ASP A 108 6.37 17.74 11.36
CA ASP A 108 6.94 16.77 12.31
C ASP A 108 6.22 15.43 12.20
N LYS A 109 6.44 14.74 11.07
CA LYS A 109 5.90 13.43 10.76
C LYS A 109 6.95 12.65 9.98
N TYR A 110 7.23 11.46 10.46
CA TYR A 110 8.27 10.59 9.89
C TYR A 110 7.64 9.32 9.34
N LEU A 111 8.28 8.74 8.33
CA LEU A 111 7.95 7.40 7.86
C LEU A 111 8.31 6.40 8.95
N LYS A 112 7.51 5.33 9.07
CA LYS A 112 7.90 4.20 9.93
C LYS A 112 9.16 3.56 9.35
N VAL A 113 10.13 3.32 10.21
CA VAL A 113 11.35 2.59 9.89
C VAL A 113 11.23 1.15 10.36
N ASP A 114 11.93 0.24 9.70
CA ASP A 114 12.12 -1.11 10.19
C ASP A 114 13.25 -1.17 11.23
N LYS A 115 13.55 -2.37 11.72
CA LYS A 115 14.58 -2.57 12.74
C LYS A 115 15.99 -2.25 12.23
N GLU A 116 16.31 -2.63 11.00
CA GLU A 116 17.64 -2.38 10.42
C GLU A 116 17.89 -0.87 10.34
N ARG A 117 16.92 -0.12 9.82
CA ARG A 117 17.02 1.34 9.75
C ARG A 117 16.97 2.02 11.13
N TYR A 118 16.25 1.45 12.09
CA TYR A 118 16.27 1.92 13.48
C TYR A 118 17.67 1.82 14.07
N ASP A 119 18.30 0.65 13.95
CA ASP A 119 19.64 0.39 14.51
C ASP A 119 20.69 1.31 13.86
N GLU A 120 20.62 1.53 12.54
CA GLU A 120 21.48 2.50 11.84
C GLU A 120 21.34 3.93 12.38
N LEU A 121 20.12 4.39 12.65
CA LEU A 121 19.87 5.74 13.16
C LEU A 121 20.40 5.91 14.58
N VAL A 122 20.29 4.87 15.42
CA VAL A 122 20.88 4.85 16.77
C VAL A 122 22.40 4.94 16.70
N GLU A 123 23.03 4.21 15.78
CA GLU A 123 24.48 4.22 15.60
C GLU A 123 24.98 5.61 15.14
N MET A 124 24.26 6.25 14.21
CA MET A 124 24.67 7.54 13.64
C MET A 124 24.39 8.74 14.55
N PHE A 125 23.24 8.76 15.21
CA PHE A 125 22.71 9.97 15.87
C PHE A 125 22.30 9.75 17.33
N GLY A 126 22.48 8.55 17.87
CA GLY A 126 22.10 8.21 19.24
C GLY A 126 20.64 7.74 19.38
N PRO A 127 20.29 7.13 20.52
CA PRO A 127 18.94 6.62 20.77
C PRO A 127 17.87 7.71 20.89
N GLU A 128 18.24 8.98 21.08
CA GLU A 128 17.32 10.11 21.24
C GLU A 128 16.53 10.47 19.98
N VAL A 129 16.99 10.05 18.79
CA VAL A 129 16.33 10.37 17.51
C VAL A 129 15.29 9.34 17.07
N VAL A 130 15.17 8.23 17.80
CA VAL A 130 14.25 7.13 17.47
C VAL A 130 13.38 6.77 18.67
N GLU A 131 12.24 6.15 18.39
CA GLU A 131 11.32 5.71 19.43
C GLU A 131 10.74 4.34 19.07
N GLU A 132 10.92 3.35 19.96
CA GLU A 132 10.30 2.04 19.84
C GLU A 132 8.95 2.03 20.57
N LYS A 133 7.86 1.86 19.81
CA LYS A 133 6.50 1.75 20.35
C LYS A 133 5.89 0.39 20.03
N THR A 134 5.74 -0.46 21.04
CA THR A 134 5.03 -1.74 20.92
C THR A 134 3.54 -1.55 21.15
N LYS A 135 2.72 -1.88 20.15
CA LYS A 135 1.26 -1.90 20.25
C LYS A 135 0.77 -3.33 20.42
N TYR A 136 -0.05 -3.56 21.44
CA TYR A 136 -0.70 -4.84 21.66
C TYR A 136 -2.14 -4.77 21.16
N PHE A 137 -2.58 -5.84 20.48
CA PHE A 137 -3.95 -5.99 20.01
C PHE A 137 -4.52 -7.27 20.60
N PHE A 138 -5.80 -7.24 20.99
CA PHE A 138 -6.52 -8.46 21.27
C PHE A 138 -6.81 -9.21 19.97
N ASN A 139 -6.73 -10.53 20.01
CA ASN A 139 -7.29 -11.34 18.95
C ASN A 139 -8.82 -11.27 19.02
N ASN A 140 -9.46 -10.72 17.99
CA ASN A 140 -10.92 -10.50 18.00
C ASN A 140 -11.74 -11.78 18.23
N ALA A 141 -11.36 -12.90 17.60
CA ALA A 141 -12.11 -14.16 17.76
C ALA A 141 -12.05 -14.69 19.21
N ILE A 142 -10.91 -14.48 19.89
CA ILE A 142 -10.74 -14.84 21.29
C ILE A 142 -11.46 -13.83 22.20
N LEU A 143 -11.38 -12.54 21.86
CA LEU A 143 -12.06 -11.48 22.60
C LEU A 143 -13.58 -11.71 22.60
N GLU A 144 -14.19 -11.92 21.44
CA GLU A 144 -15.64 -12.18 21.32
C GLU A 144 -16.09 -13.37 22.18
N LYS A 145 -15.27 -14.43 22.24
CA LYS A 145 -15.56 -15.64 23.02
C LYS A 145 -15.49 -15.41 24.53
N TYR A 146 -14.61 -14.54 25.00
CA TYR A 146 -14.33 -14.35 26.43
C TYR A 146 -14.59 -12.93 26.94
N GLN A 147 -15.24 -12.07 26.15
CA GLN A 147 -15.44 -10.64 26.47
C GLN A 147 -16.15 -10.43 27.81
N GLU A 148 -17.15 -11.24 28.13
CA GLU A 148 -17.87 -11.14 29.40
C GLU A 148 -16.94 -11.46 30.58
N VAL A 149 -16.17 -12.54 30.47
CA VAL A 149 -15.20 -12.95 31.50
C VAL A 149 -14.12 -11.90 31.68
N ILE A 150 -13.58 -11.36 30.58
CA ILE A 150 -12.56 -10.32 30.59
C ILE A 150 -13.11 -9.04 31.22
N SER A 151 -14.34 -8.64 30.87
CA SER A 151 -15.03 -7.48 31.44
C SER A 151 -15.21 -7.62 32.95
N ASP A 152 -15.71 -8.77 33.40
CA ASP A 152 -15.86 -9.10 34.81
C ASP A 152 -14.54 -9.02 35.57
N MET A 153 -13.46 -9.54 34.99
CA MET A 153 -12.12 -9.48 35.57
C MET A 153 -11.63 -8.04 35.71
N ILE A 154 -11.84 -7.19 34.70
CA ILE A 154 -11.47 -5.77 34.73
C ILE A 154 -12.26 -5.03 35.80
N LEU A 155 -13.58 -5.23 35.85
CA LEU A 155 -14.47 -4.56 36.80
C LEU A 155 -14.17 -4.94 38.25
N LYS A 156 -13.91 -6.23 38.51
CA LYS A 156 -13.60 -6.75 39.85
C LYS A 156 -12.16 -6.46 40.28
N SER A 157 -11.30 -6.00 39.38
CA SER A 157 -9.91 -5.65 39.72
C SER A 157 -9.86 -4.42 40.63
N LYS A 158 -9.26 -4.59 41.82
CA LYS A 158 -8.94 -3.48 42.74
C LYS A 158 -7.63 -2.75 42.38
N LYS A 159 -6.87 -3.29 41.42
CA LYS A 159 -5.58 -2.72 40.98
C LYS A 159 -5.72 -1.68 39.87
N ILE A 160 -6.93 -1.52 39.34
CA ILE A 160 -7.24 -0.55 38.29
C ILE A 160 -8.19 0.46 38.93
N ALA A 161 -7.89 1.75 38.78
CA ALA A 161 -8.76 2.81 39.26
C ALA A 161 -10.11 2.76 38.54
N ASP A 162 -11.21 2.95 39.25
CA ASP A 162 -12.55 2.86 38.66
C ASP A 162 -12.77 3.85 37.51
N ALA A 163 -12.12 5.02 37.58
CA ALA A 163 -12.16 6.05 36.53
C ALA A 163 -11.47 5.62 35.22
N ASP A 164 -10.50 4.70 35.29
CA ASP A 164 -9.75 4.23 34.11
C ASP A 164 -10.35 2.95 33.52
N LYS A 165 -11.10 2.16 34.30
CA LYS A 165 -11.76 0.93 33.82
C LYS A 165 -12.62 1.17 32.58
N ALA A 166 -13.36 2.28 32.55
CA ALA A 166 -14.20 2.65 31.42
C ALA A 166 -13.42 3.05 30.15
N LYS A 167 -12.13 3.40 30.29
CA LYS A 167 -11.27 3.84 29.18
C LYS A 167 -10.41 2.70 28.62
N LEU A 168 -10.42 1.52 29.25
CA LEU A 168 -9.61 0.37 28.82
C LEU A 168 -10.11 -0.27 27.53
N ILE A 169 -11.40 -0.09 27.20
CA ILE A 169 -12.02 -0.66 26.02
C ILE A 169 -12.58 0.47 25.18
N GLU A 170 -11.93 0.74 24.06
CA GLU A 170 -12.43 1.65 23.03
C GLU A 170 -13.17 0.84 21.95
N SER A 171 -14.28 1.36 21.44
CA SER A 171 -15.07 0.69 20.41
C SER A 171 -15.30 1.62 19.23
N GLU A 172 -15.05 1.12 18.02
CA GLU A 172 -15.40 1.77 16.76
C GLU A 172 -16.41 0.90 16.02
N THR A 173 -17.59 1.44 15.72
CA THR A 173 -18.63 0.72 14.97
C THR A 173 -18.63 1.19 13.52
N THR A 174 -18.37 0.27 12.58
CA THR A 174 -18.42 0.57 11.14
C THR A 174 -19.59 -0.15 10.49
N TYR A 175 -20.39 0.57 9.71
CA TYR A 175 -21.48 0.00 8.91
C TYR A 175 -20.99 -0.27 7.50
N THR A 176 -21.03 -1.53 7.07
CA THR A 176 -20.63 -1.92 5.72
C THR A 176 -21.69 -2.80 5.07
N ILE A 177 -21.78 -2.74 3.75
CA ILE A 177 -22.62 -3.66 2.98
C ILE A 177 -21.92 -5.02 2.96
N LYS A 178 -22.70 -6.08 3.25
CA LYS A 178 -22.19 -7.45 3.32
C LYS A 178 -21.43 -7.82 2.03
N LYS A 179 -20.20 -8.30 2.17
CA LYS A 179 -19.42 -8.83 1.04
C LYS A 179 -20.15 -9.99 0.37
N GLY A 180 -20.09 -10.05 -0.94
CA GLY A 180 -20.76 -11.09 -1.75
C GLY A 180 -22.23 -10.81 -2.05
N LEU A 181 -22.82 -9.73 -1.52
CA LEU A 181 -24.23 -9.36 -1.78
C LEU A 181 -24.55 -9.25 -3.28
N ILE A 182 -23.57 -8.83 -4.10
CA ILE A 182 -23.69 -8.74 -5.57
C ILE A 182 -24.14 -10.07 -6.20
N ASN A 183 -23.73 -11.21 -5.64
CA ASN A 183 -24.06 -12.54 -6.15
C ASN A 183 -25.49 -12.98 -5.78
N GLU A 184 -26.12 -12.30 -4.82
CA GLU A 184 -27.44 -12.64 -4.30
C GLU A 184 -28.55 -11.70 -4.81
N LEU A 185 -28.20 -10.64 -5.56
CA LEU A 185 -29.16 -9.59 -5.95
C LEU A 185 -30.38 -10.13 -6.70
N ALA A 186 -30.23 -11.11 -7.58
CA ALA A 186 -31.36 -11.71 -8.28
C ALA A 186 -32.33 -12.43 -7.32
N THR A 187 -31.80 -13.16 -6.34
CA THR A 187 -32.59 -13.86 -5.32
C THR A 187 -33.29 -12.87 -4.38
N LEU A 188 -32.56 -11.83 -3.95
CA LEU A 188 -33.09 -10.80 -3.07
C LEU A 188 -34.13 -9.91 -3.78
N GLY A 189 -33.93 -9.61 -5.06
CA GLY A 189 -34.91 -8.88 -5.88
C GLY A 189 -36.26 -9.61 -5.92
N LYS A 190 -36.25 -10.93 -6.13
CA LYS A 190 -37.47 -11.75 -6.04
C LYS A 190 -38.09 -11.71 -4.64
N LYS A 191 -37.28 -11.89 -3.59
CA LYS A 191 -37.74 -11.91 -2.19
C LYS A 191 -38.40 -10.60 -1.78
N PHE A 192 -37.82 -9.47 -2.17
CA PHE A 192 -38.28 -8.14 -1.77
C PHE A 192 -39.18 -7.47 -2.82
N LYS A 193 -39.53 -8.17 -3.90
CA LYS A 193 -40.27 -7.61 -5.06
C LYS A 193 -39.64 -6.30 -5.54
N ALA A 194 -38.31 -6.27 -5.54
CA ALA A 194 -37.51 -5.13 -5.95
C ALA A 194 -36.78 -5.46 -7.24
N ASP A 195 -36.67 -4.45 -8.11
CA ASP A 195 -35.91 -4.57 -9.34
C ASP A 195 -34.40 -4.54 -9.07
N VAL A 196 -33.64 -5.40 -9.75
CA VAL A 196 -32.18 -5.56 -9.55
C VAL A 196 -31.47 -4.25 -9.88
N LYS A 197 -31.90 -3.51 -10.91
CA LYS A 197 -31.31 -2.22 -11.25
C LYS A 197 -31.46 -1.23 -10.09
N LYS A 198 -32.67 -1.09 -9.54
CA LYS A 198 -32.90 -0.26 -8.35
C LYS A 198 -32.02 -0.70 -7.18
N MET A 199 -31.88 -2.00 -6.94
CA MET A 199 -31.00 -2.50 -5.88
C MET A 199 -29.53 -2.11 -6.10
N VAL A 200 -29.02 -2.21 -7.33
CA VAL A 200 -27.65 -1.79 -7.67
C VAL A 200 -27.48 -0.28 -7.46
N GLU A 201 -28.47 0.53 -7.83
CA GLU A 201 -28.44 1.99 -7.64
C GLU A 201 -28.42 2.40 -6.15
N GLU A 202 -29.12 1.65 -5.29
CA GLU A 202 -29.16 1.91 -3.84
C GLU A 202 -27.93 1.37 -3.10
N ILE A 203 -27.47 0.16 -3.45
CA ILE A 203 -26.31 -0.50 -2.84
C ILE A 203 -24.99 0.14 -3.30
N ARG A 204 -25.00 0.78 -4.48
CA ARG A 204 -23.85 1.42 -5.13
C ARG A 204 -22.57 0.58 -5.08
N PRO A 205 -22.55 -0.62 -5.70
CA PRO A 205 -21.31 -1.36 -5.88
C PRO A 205 -20.27 -0.50 -6.60
N ILE A 206 -19.00 -0.72 -6.27
CA ILE A 206 -17.90 -0.02 -6.94
C ILE A 206 -17.66 -0.71 -8.28
N PHE A 207 -17.90 0.02 -9.38
CA PHE A 207 -17.55 -0.39 -10.73
C PHE A 207 -16.29 0.34 -11.18
N ASN A 208 -15.29 -0.41 -11.64
CA ASN A 208 -14.05 0.15 -12.18
C ASN A 208 -13.90 -0.30 -13.63
N VAL A 209 -13.44 0.61 -14.48
CA VAL A 209 -13.06 0.31 -15.86
C VAL A 209 -11.54 0.26 -15.91
N LYS A 210 -10.99 -0.84 -16.44
CA LYS A 210 -9.56 -0.97 -16.71
C LYS A 210 -9.41 -1.43 -18.15
N MET A 211 -8.62 -0.71 -18.93
CA MET A 211 -8.26 -1.13 -20.27
C MET A 211 -7.36 -2.37 -20.20
N THR A 212 -7.63 -3.34 -21.06
CA THR A 212 -6.82 -4.54 -21.24
C THR A 212 -6.52 -4.70 -22.72
N GLU A 213 -5.28 -4.98 -23.07
CA GLU A 213 -4.91 -5.40 -24.42
C GLU A 213 -5.30 -6.88 -24.60
N LYS A 214 -5.70 -7.25 -25.82
CA LYS A 214 -5.88 -8.65 -26.21
C LYS A 214 -4.54 -9.30 -26.51
#